data_AF-A0A847FAY4-F1
#
_entry.id   AF-A0A847FAY4-F1
#
_cell.length_a   1.000
_cell.length_b   1.000
_cell.length_c   1.000
_cell.angle_alpha   90.00
_cell.angle_beta   90.00
_cell.angle_gamma   90.00
#
_symmetry.space_group_name_H-M   'P 1'
#
loop_
_entity.id
_entity.type
_entity.pdbx_description
1 polymer ?
#
loop_
_entity_poly.entity_id
_entity_poly.type
_entity_poly.pdbx_seq_one_letter_code
_entity_poly.pdbx_strand_id
1 'polypeptide(L)' 'MNGGGNNPVKLGILGGTFDPPHNGHLQIGREALRALGLDRVV' A
#
# COMPACT_ATOMS: atom_id res chain seq x y z
N MET A 1 -12.16 28.60 5.05
CA MET A 1 -12.75 27.51 4.26
C MET A 1 -12.48 26.22 5.01
N ASN A 2 -13.48 25.77 5.78
CA ASN A 2 -13.39 24.58 6.62
C ASN A 2 -13.53 23.35 5.71
N GLY A 3 -12.44 22.60 5.55
CA GLY A 3 -12.38 21.39 4.74
C GLY A 3 -11.59 20.30 5.44
N GLY A 4 -11.96 20.00 6.70
CA GLY A 4 -11.52 18.79 7.39
C GLY A 4 -12.18 17.57 6.77
N GLY A 5 -11.78 17.23 5.54
CA GLY A 5 -12.26 16.05 4.85
C GLY A 5 -11.55 14.83 5.42
N ASN A 6 -12.26 14.04 6.23
CA ASN A 6 -11.85 12.68 6.57
C ASN A 6 -11.95 11.81 5.31
N ASN A 7 -10.99 11.94 4.39
CA ASN A 7 -10.92 11.05 3.24
C ASN A 7 -10.51 9.66 3.75
N PRO A 8 -11.23 8.58 3.39
CA PRO A 8 -10.86 7.24 3.83
C PRO A 8 -9.47 6.88 3.31
N VAL A 9 -8.61 6.39 4.21
CA VAL A 9 -7.26 5.94 3.88
C VAL A 9 -7.34 4.72 2.97
N LYS A 10 -6.69 4.79 1.81
CA LYS A 10 -6.55 3.68 0.88
C LYS A 10 -5.40 2.79 1.33
N LEU A 11 -5.75 1.77 2.11
CA LEU A 11 -4.82 0.76 2.63
C LEU A 11 -4.81 -0.48 1.72
N GLY A 12 -3.66 -0.84 1.18
CA GLY A 12 -3.43 -2.15 0.55
C GLY A 12 -2.90 -3.18 1.53
N ILE A 13 -3.22 -4.45 1.33
CA ILE A 13 -2.70 -5.58 2.12
C ILE A 13 -1.93 -6.51 1.19
N LEU A 14 -0.63 -6.67 1.43
CA LEU A 14 0.25 -7.57 0.70
C LEU A 14 0.47 -8.84 1.53
N GLY A 15 -0.47 -9.77 1.42
CA GLY A 15 -0.39 -11.07 2.09
C GLY A 15 0.56 -12.04 1.40
N GLY A 16 1.32 -12.79 2.19
CA GLY A 16 2.18 -13.88 1.73
C GLY A 16 2.91 -14.54 2.89
N THR A 17 3.37 -15.78 2.70
CA THR A 17 4.16 -16.51 3.71
C THR A 17 5.52 -15.85 3.95
N PHE A 18 6.10 -15.24 2.91
CA PHE A 18 7.36 -14.50 2.94
C PHE A 18 8.50 -15.23 3.70
N ASP A 19 8.81 -16.45 3.29
CA ASP A 19 9.86 -17.27 3.92
C ASP A 19 10.96 -17.64 2.91
N PRO A 20 11.98 -16.77 2.68
CA PRO A 20 12.17 -15.44 3.25
C PRO A 20 11.55 -14.32 2.37
N PRO A 21 11.33 -13.12 2.94
CA PRO A 21 11.01 -11.96 2.12
C PRO A 21 12.21 -11.60 1.22
N HIS A 22 11.93 -11.05 0.04
CA HIS A 22 12.95 -10.65 -0.94
C HIS A 22 12.50 -9.42 -1.74
N ASN A 23 13.38 -8.89 -2.59
CA ASN A 23 13.14 -7.64 -3.34
C ASN A 23 11.88 -7.68 -4.22
N GLY A 24 11.54 -8.84 -4.78
CA GLY A 24 10.28 -9.01 -5.52
C GLY A 24 9.03 -8.64 -4.69
N HIS A 25 8.93 -9.09 -3.43
CA HIS A 25 7.80 -8.72 -2.55
C HIS A 25 7.75 -7.20 -2.32
N LEU A 26 8.89 -6.58 -2.07
CA LEU A 26 8.98 -5.13 -1.89
C LEU A 26 8.58 -4.37 -3.16
N GLN A 27 8.96 -4.87 -4.33
CA GLN A 27 8.65 -4.26 -5.60
C GLN A 27 7.15 -4.33 -5.88
N ILE A 28 6.49 -5.46 -5.60
CA ILE A 28 5.03 -5.58 -5.70
C ILE A 28 4.32 -4.53 -4.84
N GLY A 29 4.73 -4.37 -3.57
CA GLY A 29 4.16 -3.35 -2.69
C GLY A 29 4.35 -1.93 -3.22
N ARG A 30 5.53 -1.61 -3.77
CA ARG A 30 5.83 -0.29 -4.36
C ARG A 30 5.03 -0.02 -5.64
N GLU A 31 4.85 -1.02 -6.50
CA GLU A 31 4.00 -0.88 -7.68
C GLU A 31 2.54 -0.69 -7.28
N ALA A 32 2.04 -1.44 -6.28
CA ALA A 32 0.66 -1.30 -5.80
C ALA A 32 0.38 0.10 -5.25
N LEU A 33 1.31 0.71 -4.51
CA LEU A 33 1.21 2.10 -4.05
C LEU A 33 0.97 3.06 -5.23
N ARG A 34 1.78 2.95 -6.29
CA ARG A 34 1.73 3.86 -7.44
C ARG A 34 0.55 3.59 -8.38
N ALA A 35 0.33 2.32 -8.72
CA ALA A 35 -0.67 1.93 -9.71
C ALA A 35 -2.11 2.12 -9.20
N LEU A 36 -2.34 1.96 -7.91
CA LEU A 36 -3.68 2.03 -7.31
C LEU A 36 -3.92 3.33 -6.53
N GLY A 37 -2.89 4.19 -6.40
CA GLY A 37 -2.96 5.42 -5.61
C GLY A 37 -3.29 5.13 -4.15
N LEU A 38 -2.60 4.15 -3.55
CA LEU A 38 -2.75 3.79 -2.14
C LEU A 38 -1.92 4.74 -1.28
N ASP A 39 -2.43 5.04 -0.08
CA ASP A 39 -1.70 5.83 0.90
C ASP A 39 -0.63 4.97 1.60
N ARG A 40 -0.87 3.67 1.73
CA ARG A 40 0.04 2.70 2.37
C ARG A 40 -0.28 1.25 2.00
N VAL A 41 0.72 0.39 2.12
CA VAL A 41 0.60 -1.08 2.04
C VAL A 41 1.10 -1.67 3.35
N VAL A 42 0.40 -2.70 3.85
CA VAL A 42 0.80 -3.50 5.02
C VAL A 42 1.04 -4.95 4.65
#